data_AF-A0A8E1V2W8-F1
#
_entry.id   AF-A0A8E1V2W8-F1
#
_cell.length_a   1.000
_cell.length_b   1.000
_cell.length_c   1.000
_cell.angle_alpha   90.00
_cell.angle_beta   90.00
_cell.angle_gamma   90.00
#
_symmetry.space_group_name_H-M   'P 1'
#
loop_
_entity.id
_entity.type
_entity.pdbx_description
1 polymer ?
#
loop_
_entity_poly.entity_id
_entity_poly.type
_entity_poly.pdbx_seq_one_letter_code
_entity_poly.pdbx_strand_id
1 'polypeptide(L)'
;MNQSKPHHLSGAQTAGWNIWWLISIILVGLGFIMIFYSEPSFRKSSTFWIAFGIFTVIYLIQQIIAAFAIKNLHKNNAYVWPIVLIVLALLGSIIYIIPGIWALIVNNPRKNHSNQQQ
;
A
#
# COMPACT_ATOMS: atom_id res chain seq x y z
N MET A 1 13.55 -13.87 -35.05
CA MET A 1 12.32 -13.68 -34.26
C MET A 1 12.73 -13.29 -32.85
N ASN A 2 12.67 -12.01 -32.51
CA ASN A 2 13.16 -11.49 -31.24
C ASN A 2 11.97 -10.84 -30.55
N GLN A 3 11.24 -11.60 -29.72
CA GLN A 3 10.06 -11.08 -29.04
C GLN A 3 10.12 -11.34 -27.53
N SER A 4 9.86 -10.23 -26.82
CA SER A 4 9.62 -10.06 -25.39
C SER A 4 10.75 -10.45 -24.43
N LYS A 5 11.53 -9.42 -24.03
CA LYS A 5 12.26 -9.45 -22.75
C LYS A 5 11.26 -9.77 -21.61
N PRO A 6 11.69 -10.56 -20.61
CA PRO A 6 10.81 -11.16 -19.62
C PRO A 6 10.08 -10.09 -18.81
N HIS A 7 8.83 -10.43 -18.48
CA HIS A 7 7.85 -9.74 -17.66
C HIS A 7 8.44 -9.42 -16.26
N HIS A 8 9.31 -8.41 -16.18
CA HIS A 8 9.88 -7.94 -14.93
C HIS A 8 8.72 -7.42 -14.09
N LEU A 9 8.52 -7.99 -12.90
CA LEU A 9 7.68 -7.34 -11.88
C LEU A 9 8.14 -5.88 -11.83
N SER A 10 7.29 -4.95 -12.28
CA SER A 10 7.71 -3.55 -12.38
C SER A 10 8.06 -3.09 -10.97
N GLY A 11 9.19 -2.41 -10.82
CA GLY A 11 9.76 -2.06 -9.50
C GLY A 11 8.75 -1.40 -8.55
N ALA A 12 7.69 -0.77 -9.09
CA ALA A 12 6.57 -0.25 -8.33
C ALA A 12 5.82 -1.31 -7.49
N GLN A 13 5.61 -2.51 -8.04
CA GLN A 13 4.91 -3.60 -7.36
C GLN A 13 5.77 -4.21 -6.24
N THR A 14 7.07 -4.38 -6.49
CA THR A 14 8.04 -4.83 -5.46
C THR A 14 8.16 -3.80 -4.35
N ALA A 15 8.28 -2.51 -4.69
CA ALA A 15 8.28 -1.42 -3.71
C ALA A 15 6.99 -1.40 -2.89
N GLY A 16 5.84 -1.61 -3.55
CA GLY A 16 4.54 -1.70 -2.89
C GLY A 16 4.49 -2.81 -1.83
N TRP A 17 4.96 -4.02 -2.17
CA TRP A 17 4.99 -5.13 -1.22
C TRP A 17 5.95 -4.88 -0.04
N ASN A 18 7.11 -4.28 -0.28
CA ASN A 18 8.04 -3.92 0.79
C ASN A 18 7.40 -2.92 1.78
N ILE A 19 6.74 -1.88 1.25
CA ILE A 19 6.04 -0.87 2.05
C ILE A 19 4.88 -1.51 2.82
N TRP A 20 4.12 -2.39 2.17
CA TRP A 20 3.00 -3.10 2.80
C TRP A 20 3.44 -3.91 4.02
N TRP A 21 4.53 -4.66 3.90
CA TRP A 21 5.10 -5.42 5.03
C TRP A 21 5.67 -4.51 6.10
N LEU A 22 6.40 -3.45 5.73
CA LEU A 22 6.96 -2.50 6.69
C LEU A 22 5.88 -1.88 7.58
N ILE A 23 4.81 -1.37 6.96
CA ILE A 23 3.68 -0.78 7.68
C ILE A 23 3.01 -1.81 8.59
N SER A 24 2.80 -3.04 8.08
CA SER A 24 2.18 -4.12 8.85
C SER A 24 2.99 -4.46 10.11
N ILE A 25 4.31 -4.59 9.99
CA ILE A 25 5.20 -4.88 11.12
C ILE A 25 5.16 -3.75 12.14
N ILE A 26 5.22 -2.48 11.70
CA ILE A 26 5.19 -1.32 12.59
C ILE A 26 3.88 -1.29 13.40
N LEU A 27 2.74 -1.52 12.76
CA LEU A 27 1.44 -1.42 13.43
C LEU A 27 1.17 -2.57 14.37
N VAL A 28 1.55 -3.79 13.97
CA VAL A 28 1.52 -4.94 14.86
C VAL A 28 2.41 -4.64 16.07
N GLY A 29 3.64 -4.18 15.85
CA GLY A 29 4.56 -3.78 16.92
C GLY A 29 3.99 -2.72 17.86
N LEU A 30 3.40 -1.64 17.33
CA LEU A 30 2.74 -0.59 18.13
C LEU A 30 1.54 -1.14 18.91
N GLY A 31 0.74 -2.02 18.31
CA GLY A 31 -0.37 -2.69 18.98
C GLY A 31 0.12 -3.54 20.15
N PHE A 32 1.19 -4.31 19.96
CA PHE A 32 1.84 -5.07 21.04
C PHE A 32 2.35 -4.13 22.15
N ILE A 33 3.04 -3.05 21.81
CA ILE A 33 3.52 -2.07 22.81
C ILE A 33 2.33 -1.49 23.59
N MET A 34 1.25 -1.10 22.92
CA MET A 34 0.05 -0.61 23.60
C MET A 34 -0.59 -1.64 24.52
N ILE A 35 -0.59 -2.93 24.19
CA ILE A 35 -1.20 -3.96 25.04
C ILE A 35 -0.32 -4.29 26.24
N PHE A 36 1.00 -4.37 26.05
CA PHE A 36 1.92 -4.87 27.08
C PHE A 36 2.52 -3.76 27.96
N TYR A 37 2.70 -2.55 27.42
CA TYR A 37 3.40 -1.44 28.08
C TYR A 37 2.50 -0.25 28.43
N SER A 38 1.19 -0.31 28.15
CA SER A 38 0.26 0.75 28.60
C SER A 38 -0.03 0.67 30.10
N GLU A 39 -0.37 1.83 30.69
CA GLU A 39 -0.77 1.86 32.09
C GLU A 39 -2.00 0.98 32.35
N PRO A 40 -2.11 0.36 33.54
CA PRO A 40 -3.27 -0.47 33.89
C PRO A 40 -4.62 0.24 33.78
N SER A 41 -4.64 1.56 33.94
CA SER A 41 -5.82 2.42 33.79
C SER A 41 -6.41 2.37 32.37
N PHE A 42 -5.56 2.45 31.33
CA PHE A 42 -5.97 2.35 29.93
C PHE A 42 -6.48 0.94 29.59
N ARG A 43 -5.86 -0.11 30.12
CA ARG A 43 -6.26 -1.50 29.87
C ARG A 43 -7.60 -1.89 30.48
N LYS A 44 -8.07 -1.15 31.48
CA LYS A 44 -9.40 -1.35 32.08
C LYS A 44 -10.50 -0.52 31.41
N SER A 45 -10.12 0.45 30.57
CA SER A 45 -11.07 1.34 29.91
C SER A 45 -11.78 0.63 28.75
N SER A 46 -13.10 0.50 28.83
CA SER A 46 -13.91 -0.05 27.73
C SER A 46 -13.84 0.84 26.49
N THR A 47 -13.77 2.17 26.66
CA THR A 47 -13.62 3.13 25.56
C THR A 47 -12.31 2.92 24.81
N PHE A 48 -11.22 2.61 25.52
CA PHE A 48 -9.93 2.30 24.88
C PHE A 48 -10.04 1.07 23.99
N TRP A 49 -10.62 -0.03 24.48
CA TRP A 49 -10.76 -1.26 23.69
C TRP A 49 -11.70 -1.11 22.50
N ILE A 50 -12.78 -0.34 22.65
CA ILE A 50 -13.69 -0.03 21.54
C ILE A 50 -12.95 0.78 20.47
N ALA A 51 -12.25 1.85 20.85
CA ALA A 51 -11.48 2.67 19.92
C ALA A 51 -10.36 1.86 19.24
N PHE A 52 -9.63 1.05 20.00
CA PHE A 52 -8.59 0.17 19.49
C PHE A 52 -9.16 -0.87 18.51
N GLY A 53 -10.31 -1.46 18.82
CA GLY A 53 -11.00 -2.41 17.94
C GLY A 53 -11.44 -1.76 16.62
N ILE A 54 -12.09 -0.59 16.69
CA ILE A 54 -12.50 0.17 15.49
C ILE A 54 -11.29 0.53 14.64
N PHE A 55 -10.23 1.06 15.26
CA PHE A 55 -8.99 1.39 14.58
C PHE A 55 -8.38 0.17 13.88
N THR A 56 -8.31 -0.97 14.58
CA THR A 56 -7.78 -2.23 14.05
C THR A 56 -8.56 -2.71 12.83
N VAL A 57 -9.90 -2.69 12.90
CA VAL A 57 -10.76 -3.12 11.78
C VAL A 57 -10.61 -2.22 10.56
N ILE A 58 -10.64 -0.89 10.75
CA ILE A 58 -10.43 0.07 9.66
C ILE A 58 -9.07 -0.16 9.02
N TYR A 59 -8.03 -0.38 9.84
CA TYR A 59 -6.69 -0.59 9.33
C TYR A 59 -6.56 -1.92 8.57
N LEU A 60 -7.19 -2.99 9.04
CA LEU A 60 -7.21 -4.27 8.33
C LEU A 60 -7.87 -4.14 6.96
N ILE A 61 -8.97 -3.40 6.87
CA ILE A 61 -9.63 -3.10 5.58
C ILE A 61 -8.68 -2.35 4.66
N GLN A 62 -8.00 -1.30 5.16
CA GLN A 62 -6.99 -0.57 4.38
C GLN A 62 -5.87 -1.48 3.88
N GLN A 63 -5.38 -2.41 4.71
CA GLN A 63 -4.32 -3.35 4.32
C GLN A 63 -4.75 -4.33 3.23
N ILE A 64 -6.00 -4.80 3.27
CA ILE A 64 -6.57 -5.64 2.22
C ILE A 64 -6.64 -4.85 0.92
N ILE A 65 -7.19 -3.63 0.94
CA ILE A 65 -7.29 -2.78 -0.26
C ILE A 65 -5.90 -2.47 -0.82
N ALA A 66 -4.93 -2.15 0.03
CA ALA A 66 -3.54 -1.90 -0.38
C ALA A 66 -2.93 -3.13 -1.06
N ALA A 67 -3.07 -4.32 -0.47
CA ALA A 67 -2.58 -5.57 -1.06
C ALA A 67 -3.20 -5.84 -2.43
N PHE A 68 -4.51 -5.62 -2.57
CA PHE A 68 -5.19 -5.73 -3.86
C PHE A 68 -4.69 -4.69 -4.87
N ALA A 69 -4.49 -3.45 -4.46
CA ALA A 69 -4.00 -2.40 -5.33
C ALA A 69 -2.57 -2.68 -5.82
N ILE A 70 -1.67 -3.12 -4.94
CA ILE A 70 -0.31 -3.54 -5.30
C ILE A 70 -0.35 -4.74 -6.24
N LYS A 71 -1.20 -5.74 -5.98
CA LYS A 71 -1.33 -6.93 -6.83
C LYS A 71 -1.83 -6.61 -8.23
N ASN A 72 -2.68 -5.60 -8.39
CA ASN A 72 -3.31 -5.27 -9.66
C ASN A 72 -2.68 -4.03 -10.35
N LEU A 73 -1.56 -3.52 -9.85
CA LEU A 73 -0.89 -2.30 -10.32
C LEU A 73 -0.61 -2.23 -11.84
N HIS A 74 -0.42 -3.40 -12.48
CA HIS A 74 -0.09 -3.52 -13.91
C HIS A 74 -1.15 -4.24 -14.74
N LYS A 75 -2.35 -4.49 -14.20
CA LYS A 75 -3.46 -5.06 -14.98
C LYS A 75 -4.08 -4.00 -15.90
N ASN A 76 -4.87 -4.45 -16.89
CA ASN A 76 -5.49 -3.66 -17.98
C ASN A 76 -6.09 -2.28 -17.62
N ASN A 77 -6.36 -1.99 -16.34
CA ASN A 77 -6.72 -0.67 -15.82
C ASN A 77 -5.53 0.00 -15.10
N ALA A 78 -4.49 0.31 -15.88
CA ALA A 78 -3.17 0.73 -15.39
C ALA A 78 -3.15 2.03 -14.56
N TYR A 79 -4.26 2.78 -14.48
CA TYR A 79 -4.38 4.00 -13.69
C TYR A 79 -5.23 3.85 -12.42
N VAL A 80 -6.18 2.92 -12.39
CA VAL A 80 -7.13 2.79 -11.26
C VAL A 80 -6.38 2.41 -9.98
N TRP A 81 -5.54 1.38 -10.04
CA TRP A 81 -4.85 0.86 -8.87
C TRP A 81 -3.79 1.81 -8.31
N PRO A 82 -2.99 2.50 -9.14
CA PRO A 82 -2.12 3.57 -8.66
C PRO A 82 -2.87 4.71 -7.97
N ILE A 83 -4.03 5.12 -8.51
CA ILE A 83 -4.88 6.15 -7.87
C ILE A 83 -5.41 5.65 -6.53
N VAL A 84 -5.85 4.39 -6.43
CA VAL A 84 -6.29 3.80 -5.16
C VAL A 84 -5.18 3.87 -4.10
N LEU A 85 -3.91 3.60 -4.47
CA LEU A 85 -2.78 3.74 -3.54
C LEU A 85 -2.54 5.18 -3.09
N ILE A 86 -2.74 6.16 -3.99
CA ILE A 86 -2.64 7.59 -3.65
C ILE A 86 -3.77 8.01 -2.71
N VAL A 87 -4.99 7.53 -2.95
CA VAL A 87 -6.13 7.79 -2.05
C VAL A 87 -5.87 7.18 -0.67
N LEU A 88 -5.37 5.94 -0.60
CA LEU A 88 -4.96 5.33 0.67
C LEU A 88 -3.86 6.11 1.38
N ALA A 89 -2.95 6.73 0.62
CA ALA A 89 -1.91 7.60 1.19
C ALA A 89 -2.51 8.83 1.91
N LEU A 90 -3.55 9.44 1.34
CA LEU A 90 -4.27 10.55 1.96
C LEU A 90 -5.09 10.14 3.19
N LEU A 91 -5.55 8.89 3.25
CA LEU A 91 -6.32 8.35 4.37
C LEU A 91 -5.46 7.89 5.57
N GLY A 92 -4.20 8.32 5.63
CA GLY A 92 -3.28 8.07 6.75
C GLY A 92 -2.16 7.07 6.45
N SER A 93 -2.15 6.43 5.29
CA SER A 93 -1.09 5.48 4.91
C SER A 93 -0.10 6.11 3.92
N ILE A 94 0.46 7.28 4.27
CA ILE A 94 1.16 8.20 3.35
C ILE A 94 2.26 7.55 2.50
N ILE A 95 2.91 6.51 3.02
CA ILE A 95 4.01 5.81 2.36
C ILE A 95 3.54 5.09 1.07
N TYR A 96 2.26 4.72 0.94
CA TYR A 96 1.72 4.14 -0.29
C TYR A 96 1.70 5.11 -1.49
N ILE A 97 1.99 6.39 -1.28
CA ILE A 97 2.17 7.35 -2.38
C ILE A 97 3.32 6.95 -3.30
N ILE A 98 4.37 6.31 -2.76
CA ILE A 98 5.58 5.91 -3.50
C ILE A 98 5.23 4.91 -4.62
N PRO A 99 4.66 3.72 -4.32
CA PRO A 99 4.28 2.77 -5.36
C PRO A 99 3.17 3.31 -6.28
N GLY A 100 2.28 4.16 -5.77
CA GLY A 100 1.24 4.82 -6.58
C GLY A 100 1.81 5.74 -7.64
N ILE A 101 2.65 6.71 -7.26
CA ILE A 101 3.28 7.64 -8.22
C ILE A 101 4.21 6.90 -9.18
N TRP A 102 5.01 5.96 -8.68
CA TRP A 102 5.91 5.17 -9.53
C TRP A 102 5.14 4.44 -10.63
N ALA A 103 4.05 3.77 -10.28
CA ALA A 103 3.23 3.06 -11.24
C ALA A 103 2.58 3.99 -12.29
N LEU A 104 2.14 5.18 -11.89
CA LEU A 104 1.65 6.19 -12.85
C LEU A 104 2.72 6.62 -13.85
N ILE A 105 3.97 6.81 -13.39
CA ILE A 105 5.09 7.20 -14.25
C ILE A 105 5.40 6.09 -15.27
N VAL A 106 5.42 4.83 -14.82
CA VAL A 106 5.73 3.66 -15.68
C VAL A 106 4.59 3.38 -16.66
N ASN A 107 3.34 3.61 -16.25
CA ASN A 107 2.16 3.37 -17.08
C ASN A 107 1.81 4.57 -17.99
N ASN A 108 2.64 5.61 -18.07
CA ASN A 108 2.34 6.81 -18.88
C ASN A 108 2.55 6.54 -20.39
N PRO A 109 1.52 6.66 -21.26
CA PRO A 109 1.60 6.27 -22.66
C PRO A 109 2.45 7.24 -23.48
N ARG A 110 2.57 8.50 -23.03
CA ARG A 110 3.41 9.53 -23.69
C ARG A 110 4.89 9.13 -23.76
N LYS A 111 5.40 8.35 -22.80
CA LYS A 111 6.79 7.85 -22.80
C LYS A 111 6.99 6.62 -23.69
N ASN A 112 5.94 5.83 -23.90
CA ASN A 112 6.02 4.62 -24.72
C ASN A 112 5.92 4.91 -26.22
N HIS A 113 5.19 5.96 -26.62
CA HIS A 113 5.12 6.37 -28.03
C HIS A 113 6.38 7.10 -28.51
N SER A 114 7.09 7.84 -27.66
CA SER A 114 8.34 8.52 -28.03
C SER A 114 9.51 7.57 -28.28
N ASN A 115 9.52 6.40 -27.63
CA ASN A 115 10.58 5.39 -27.76
C ASN A 115 10.36 4.43 -28.95
N GLN A 116 9.24 4.51 -29.65
CA GLN A 116 8.97 3.70 -30.85
C GLN A 116 9.25 4.46 -32.16
N GLN A 117 9.73 5.70 -32.08
CA GLN A 117 10.06 6.55 -33.22
C GLN A 117 11.57 6.88 -33.33
N GLN A 118 12.41 6.18 -32.57
CA GLN A 118 13.87 6.16 -32.70
C GLN A 118 14.34 4.78 -33.12
#